data_AF-A0A3D1PLG5-F1
#
_entry.id   AF-A0A3D1PLG5-F1
#
_cell.length_a   1.000
_cell.length_b   1.000
_cell.length_c   1.000
_cell.angle_alpha   90.00
_cell.angle_beta   90.00
_cell.angle_gamma   90.00
#
_symmetry.space_group_name_H-M   'P 1'
#
loop_
_entity.id
_entity.type
_entity.pdbx_description
1 polymer ?
#
loop_
_entity_poly.entity_id
_entity_poly.type
_entity_poly.pdbx_seq_one_letter_code
_entity_poly.pdbx_strand_id
1 'polypeptide(L)'
;MENGTHGRKWYTSRKGNLAFSFFIEANCKIEKLEGITIEIAEVILDVFKRVYNINLKIKKPNDIVFNNKKIGGILTQTKLQGEKVKSIVIGIGINTNQEEMEEEIEKIATSIRKEFEIEIDNRKIICEFCNEFEKKIKSRIKDY
;
A
#
# COMPACT_ATOMS: atom_id res chain seq x y z
N MET A 1 1.64 16.71 -5.69
CA MET A 1 1.06 16.45 -4.35
C MET A 1 0.26 15.18 -4.49
N GLU A 2 0.50 14.20 -3.63
CA GLU A 2 -0.24 12.93 -3.68
C GLU A 2 -1.45 13.01 -2.74
N ASN A 3 -2.60 12.55 -3.22
CA ASN A 3 -3.85 12.58 -2.47
C ASN A 3 -3.94 11.31 -1.61
N GLY A 4 -4.04 11.46 -0.29
CA GLY A 4 -4.44 10.42 0.65
C GLY A 4 -5.96 10.32 0.78
N THR A 5 -6.43 9.33 1.55
CA THR A 5 -7.88 9.17 1.80
C THR A 5 -8.48 10.42 2.43
N HIS A 6 -9.74 10.74 2.10
CA HIS A 6 -10.48 11.90 2.64
C HIS A 6 -9.84 13.27 2.33
N GLY A 7 -9.12 13.40 1.21
CA GLY A 7 -8.48 14.68 0.83
C GLY A 7 -7.27 15.05 1.67
N ARG A 8 -6.78 14.15 2.54
CA ARG A 8 -5.54 14.35 3.29
C ARG A 8 -4.36 14.38 2.31
N LYS A 9 -3.43 15.30 2.52
CA LYS A 9 -2.19 15.34 1.74
C LYS A 9 -1.27 14.21 2.23
N TRP A 10 -0.73 13.43 1.30
CA TRP A 10 0.39 12.56 1.60
C TRP A 10 1.68 13.36 1.42
N TYR A 11 2.46 13.47 2.48
CA TYR A 11 3.75 14.16 2.47
C TYR A 11 4.82 13.17 2.01
N THR A 12 5.13 13.15 0.71
CA THR A 12 6.33 12.45 0.21
C THR A 12 7.52 13.41 0.26
N SER A 13 8.55 13.10 1.05
CA SER A 13 9.89 13.58 0.71
C SER A 13 10.32 12.83 -0.55
N ARG A 14 10.61 13.55 -1.63
CA ARG A 14 10.71 12.99 -3.00
C ARG A 14 11.84 11.97 -3.20
N LYS A 15 12.75 11.79 -2.24
CA LYS A 15 13.89 10.87 -2.36
C LYS A 15 13.72 9.71 -1.39
N GLY A 16 13.73 8.50 -1.95
CA GLY A 16 13.88 7.27 -1.17
C GLY A 16 12.60 6.48 -0.89
N ASN A 17 11.43 7.12 -0.83
CA ASN A 17 10.17 6.44 -0.53
C ASN A 17 9.58 5.68 -1.73
N LEU A 18 8.80 4.64 -1.43
CA LEU A 18 8.08 3.85 -2.41
C LEU A 18 6.69 4.46 -2.62
N ALA A 19 6.37 4.86 -3.85
CA ALA A 19 5.04 5.29 -4.24
C ALA A 19 4.73 4.79 -5.65
N PHE A 20 3.62 4.05 -5.80
CA PHE A 20 3.21 3.47 -7.08
C PHE A 20 1.70 3.19 -7.08
N SER A 21 1.13 3.11 -8.28
CA SER A 21 -0.29 2.85 -8.45
C SER A 21 -0.55 1.81 -9.54
N PHE A 22 -1.64 1.06 -9.38
CA PHE A 22 -2.16 0.13 -10.38
C PHE A 22 -3.53 0.58 -10.86
N PHE A 23 -3.80 0.32 -12.14
CA PHE A 23 -5.12 0.36 -12.71
C PHE A 23 -5.52 -1.06 -13.10
N ILE A 24 -6.71 -1.48 -12.68
CA ILE A 24 -7.26 -2.80 -12.98
C ILE A 24 -8.67 -2.61 -13.55
N GLU A 25 -8.90 -3.17 -14.73
CA GLU A 25 -10.26 -3.40 -15.22
C GLU A 25 -10.84 -4.60 -14.48
N ALA A 26 -11.92 -4.37 -13.74
CA ALA A 26 -12.47 -5.36 -12.83
C ALA A 26 -13.74 -6.01 -13.38
N ASN A 27 -14.64 -5.21 -13.97
CA ASN A 27 -15.93 -5.66 -14.51
C ASN A 27 -16.67 -6.71 -13.65
N CYS A 28 -16.62 -6.60 -12.32
CA CYS A 28 -17.17 -7.56 -11.37
C CYS A 28 -18.20 -6.92 -10.44
N LYS A 29 -18.93 -7.73 -9.67
CA LYS A 29 -19.79 -7.20 -8.61
C LYS A 29 -18.95 -6.70 -7.44
N ILE A 30 -19.47 -5.70 -6.71
CA ILE A 30 -18.73 -5.03 -5.63
C ILE A 30 -18.29 -5.98 -4.51
N GLU A 31 -19.06 -7.02 -4.23
CA GLU A 31 -18.77 -8.01 -3.18
C GLU A 31 -17.48 -8.78 -3.44
N LYS A 32 -17.10 -8.96 -4.73
CA LYS A 32 -15.82 -9.60 -5.09
C LYS A 32 -14.60 -8.80 -4.61
N LEU A 33 -14.78 -7.50 -4.36
CA LEU A 33 -13.71 -6.59 -3.92
C LEU A 33 -13.77 -6.28 -2.42
N GLU A 34 -14.71 -6.87 -1.70
CA GLU A 34 -14.78 -6.69 -0.25
C GLU A 34 -13.48 -7.16 0.40
N GLY A 35 -12.93 -6.30 1.28
CA GLY A 35 -11.67 -6.57 1.97
C GLY A 35 -10.40 -6.45 1.11
N ILE A 36 -10.48 -6.04 -0.16
CA ILE A 36 -9.30 -5.98 -1.05
C ILE A 36 -8.16 -5.11 -0.47
N THR A 37 -8.48 -3.99 0.18
CA THR A 37 -7.47 -3.11 0.79
C THR A 37 -6.70 -3.79 1.92
N ILE A 38 -7.36 -4.61 2.73
CA ILE A 38 -6.72 -5.37 3.80
C ILE A 38 -5.84 -6.46 3.20
N GLU A 39 -6.33 -7.16 2.17
CA GLU A 39 -5.55 -8.20 1.49
C GLU A 39 -4.29 -7.63 0.80
N ILE A 40 -4.37 -6.44 0.20
CA ILE A 40 -3.20 -5.72 -0.32
C ILE A 40 -2.20 -5.44 0.81
N ALA A 41 -2.69 -5.01 1.97
CA ALA A 41 -1.82 -4.76 3.13
C ALA A 41 -1.14 -6.04 3.63
N GLU A 42 -1.86 -7.17 3.65
CA GLU A 42 -1.31 -8.48 4.02
C GLU A 42 -0.20 -8.93 3.05
N VAL A 43 -0.37 -8.72 1.74
CA VAL A 43 0.69 -8.99 0.75
C VAL A 43 1.92 -8.13 1.01
N ILE A 44 1.74 -6.84 1.30
CA ILE A 44 2.87 -5.95 1.61
C ILE A 44 3.59 -6.44 2.87
N LEU A 45 2.85 -6.76 3.94
CA LEU A 45 3.42 -7.31 5.17
C LEU A 45 4.24 -8.59 4.90
N ASP A 46 3.69 -9.53 4.13
CA ASP A 46 4.38 -10.78 3.76
C ASP A 46 5.66 -10.50 2.97
N VAL A 47 5.62 -9.63 1.97
CA VAL A 47 6.79 -9.26 1.17
C VAL A 47 7.90 -8.66 2.04
N PHE A 48 7.58 -7.69 2.91
CA PHE A 48 8.56 -7.11 3.82
C PHE A 48 9.12 -8.14 4.81
N LYS A 49 8.28 -9.06 5.28
CA LYS A 49 8.70 -10.16 6.15
C LYS A 49 9.65 -11.12 5.45
N ARG A 50 9.33 -11.57 4.25
CA ARG A 50 10.17 -12.53 3.50
C ARG A 50 11.48 -11.92 3.02
N VAL A 51 11.45 -10.69 2.51
CA VAL A 51 12.61 -10.07 1.86
C VAL A 51 13.58 -9.46 2.88
N TYR A 52 13.07 -8.87 3.96
CA TYR A 52 13.88 -8.10 4.92
C TYR A 52 13.72 -8.56 6.39
N ASN A 53 12.93 -9.62 6.66
CA ASN A 53 12.61 -10.06 8.02
C ASN A 53 11.90 -8.99 8.89
N ILE A 54 11.24 -8.02 8.26
CA ILE A 54 10.55 -6.93 8.96
C ILE A 54 9.09 -7.32 9.22
N ASN A 55 8.66 -7.26 10.48
CA ASN A 55 7.27 -7.53 10.88
C ASN A 55 6.49 -6.21 10.97
N LEU A 56 5.71 -5.88 9.95
CA LEU A 56 4.79 -4.73 9.97
C LEU A 56 3.41 -5.14 10.49
N LYS A 57 2.56 -4.17 10.82
CA LYS A 57 1.18 -4.39 11.25
C LYS A 57 0.21 -3.57 10.41
N ILE A 58 -1.04 -4.05 10.34
CA ILE A 58 -2.14 -3.33 9.67
C ILE A 58 -2.90 -2.55 10.73
N LYS A 59 -2.97 -1.23 10.55
CA LYS A 59 -3.96 -0.38 11.22
C LYS A 59 -5.13 -0.21 10.26
N LYS A 60 -6.20 -0.96 10.51
CA LYS A 60 -7.35 -1.04 9.59
C LYS A 60 -7.96 0.35 9.33
N PRO A 61 -8.51 0.58 8.12
CA PRO A 61 -8.61 -0.37 7.01
C PRO A 61 -7.44 -0.35 6.03
N ASN A 62 -6.53 0.62 6.13
CA ASN A 62 -5.67 0.98 5.00
C ASN A 62 -4.27 1.50 5.37
N ASP A 63 -3.91 1.52 6.65
CA ASP A 63 -2.62 2.00 7.11
C ASP A 63 -1.70 0.83 7.45
N ILE A 64 -0.42 0.97 7.08
CA ILE A 64 0.65 0.07 7.47
C ILE A 64 1.46 0.77 8.55
N VAL A 65 1.67 0.09 9.67
CA VAL A 65 2.30 0.67 10.86
C VAL A 65 3.41 -0.21 11.42
N PHE A 66 4.36 0.44 12.09
CA PHE A 66 5.35 -0.19 12.95
C PHE A 66 5.41 0.60 14.26
N ASN A 67 5.43 -0.08 15.41
CA ASN A 67 5.39 0.56 16.74
C ASN A 67 4.30 1.65 16.86
N ASN A 68 3.10 1.39 16.33
CA ASN A 68 1.96 2.32 16.27
C ASN A 68 2.17 3.61 15.44
N LYS A 69 3.33 3.79 14.80
CA LYS A 69 3.61 4.87 13.85
C LYS A 69 3.33 4.40 12.43
N LYS A 70 2.79 5.29 11.62
CA LYS A 70 2.48 5.04 10.21
C LYS A 70 3.76 4.95 9.38
N ILE A 71 3.94 3.84 8.68
CA ILE A 71 4.99 3.66 7.68
C ILE A 71 4.42 3.78 6.27
N GLY A 72 3.17 3.41 6.05
CA GLY A 72 2.60 3.40 4.71
C GLY A 72 1.08 3.43 4.71
N GLY A 73 0.52 3.55 3.52
CA GLY A 73 -0.91 3.62 3.31
C GLY A 73 -1.30 3.10 1.94
N ILE A 74 -2.52 2.59 1.87
CA ILE A 74 -3.14 2.07 0.66
C ILE A 74 -4.37 2.93 0.38
N LEU A 75 -4.55 3.29 -0.88
CA LEU A 75 -5.70 4.01 -1.38
C LEU A 75 -6.35 3.19 -2.50
N THR A 76 -7.55 2.70 -2.25
CA THR A 76 -8.34 1.97 -3.26
C THR A 76 -9.50 2.85 -3.71
N GLN A 77 -9.57 3.15 -5.00
CA GLN A 77 -10.63 3.93 -5.62
C GLN A 77 -11.32 3.09 -6.69
N THR A 78 -12.64 3.01 -6.68
CA THR A 78 -13.43 2.20 -7.62
C THR A 78 -14.29 3.09 -8.52
N LYS A 79 -14.40 2.73 -9.80
CA LYS A 79 -15.40 3.28 -10.70
C LYS A 79 -16.59 2.32 -10.79
N LEU A 80 -17.76 2.80 -10.40
CA LEU A 80 -19.01 2.02 -10.43
C LEU A 80 -19.83 2.32 -11.70
N GLN A 81 -20.56 1.32 -12.18
CA GLN A 81 -21.63 1.46 -13.15
C GLN A 81 -22.78 0.52 -12.75
N GLY A 82 -23.82 1.08 -12.15
CA GLY A 82 -24.85 0.29 -11.45
C GLY A 82 -24.21 -0.53 -10.32
N GLU A 83 -24.54 -1.82 -10.25
CA GLU A 83 -24.01 -2.76 -9.26
C GLU A 83 -22.62 -3.33 -9.59
N LYS A 84 -22.02 -2.90 -10.71
CA LYS A 84 -20.73 -3.40 -11.18
C LYS A 84 -19.61 -2.41 -10.92
N VAL A 85 -18.47 -2.92 -10.48
CA VAL A 85 -17.21 -2.20 -10.46
C VAL A 85 -16.54 -2.36 -11.82
N LYS A 86 -16.40 -1.26 -12.54
CA LYS A 86 -15.77 -1.22 -13.87
C LYS A 86 -14.26 -1.27 -13.76
N SER A 87 -13.71 -0.44 -12.89
CA SER A 87 -12.27 -0.39 -12.67
C SER A 87 -11.92 -0.04 -11.24
N ILE A 88 -10.69 -0.35 -10.87
CA ILE A 88 -10.09 -0.05 -9.58
C ILE A 88 -8.76 0.65 -9.84
N VAL A 89 -8.49 1.71 -9.09
CA VAL A 89 -7.17 2.33 -8.96
C VAL A 89 -6.69 2.06 -7.54
N ILE A 90 -5.49 1.50 -7.43
CA ILE A 90 -4.86 1.16 -6.14
C ILE A 90 -3.57 1.96 -6.06
N GLY A 91 -3.50 2.95 -5.17
CA GLY A 91 -2.27 3.64 -4.82
C GLY A 91 -1.65 3.05 -3.55
N ILE A 92 -0.34 2.80 -3.58
CA ILE A 92 0.44 2.30 -2.44
C ILE A 92 1.58 3.28 -2.20
N GLY A 93 1.65 3.81 -0.97
CA GLY A 93 2.74 4.66 -0.50
C GLY A 93 3.37 4.07 0.76
N ILE A 94 4.69 3.92 0.77
CA ILE A 94 5.47 3.41 1.90
C ILE A 94 6.70 4.28 2.11
N ASN A 95 6.87 4.76 3.33
CA ASN A 95 8.05 5.47 3.82
C ASN A 95 9.19 4.45 3.97
N THR A 96 9.93 4.20 2.90
CA THR A 96 11.01 3.20 2.91
C THR A 96 12.33 3.85 3.33
N ASN A 97 12.93 4.68 2.46
CA ASN A 97 14.28 5.21 2.68
C ASN A 97 14.34 6.65 3.21
N GLN A 98 13.22 7.23 3.64
CA GLN A 98 13.19 8.57 4.22
C GLN A 98 13.86 8.60 5.59
N GLU A 99 14.92 9.40 5.75
CA GLU A 99 15.63 9.58 7.03
C GLU A 99 15.07 10.74 7.86
N GLU A 100 14.68 11.82 7.18
CA GLU A 100 14.21 13.05 7.83
C GLU A 100 12.69 13.21 7.67
N MET A 101 12.02 13.56 8.76
CA MET A 101 10.60 13.90 8.82
C MET A 101 10.43 15.16 9.66
N GLU A 102 9.41 15.96 9.37
CA GLU A 102 9.08 17.11 10.21
C GLU A 102 8.71 16.63 11.63
N GLU A 103 9.11 17.37 12.67
CA GLU A 103 8.94 16.96 14.07
C GLU A 103 7.49 16.60 14.44
N GLU A 104 6.51 17.30 13.85
CA GLU A 104 5.09 17.02 14.07
C GLU A 104 4.68 15.66 13.46
N ILE A 105 5.27 15.29 12.33
CA ILE A 105 5.01 14.04 11.61
C ILE A 105 5.69 12.87 12.33
N GLU A 106 6.88 13.06 12.91
CA GLU A 106 7.63 12.00 13.61
C GLU A 106 6.90 11.38 14.80
N LYS A 107 5.93 12.10 15.37
CA LYS A 107 5.07 11.59 16.45
C LYS A 107 4.09 10.52 15.97
N ILE A 108 3.70 10.57 14.70
CA ILE A 108 2.62 9.74 14.13
C ILE A 108 3.06 8.87 12.95
N ALA A 109 4.23 9.13 12.37
CA ALA A 109 4.79 8.39 11.26
C ALA A 109 6.28 8.10 11.44
N THR A 110 6.75 7.09 10.73
CA THR A 110 8.17 6.69 10.68
C THR A 110 8.46 6.09 9.30
N SER A 111 9.70 5.65 9.09
CA SER A 111 10.13 4.96 7.88
C SER A 111 10.86 3.67 8.21
N ILE A 112 11.02 2.80 7.20
CA ILE A 112 11.82 1.58 7.38
C ILE A 112 13.29 1.92 7.68
N ARG A 113 13.86 2.90 6.99
CA ARG A 113 15.24 3.35 7.21
C ARG A 113 15.48 3.86 8.63
N LYS A 114 14.54 4.59 9.21
CA LYS A 114 14.66 5.10 10.60
C LYS A 114 14.55 4.01 11.65
N GLU A 115 13.70 3.00 11.43
CA GLU A 115 13.44 1.96 12.43
C GLU A 115 14.43 0.79 12.37
N PHE A 116 15.02 0.54 11.20
CA PHE A 116 15.85 -0.65 10.96
C PHE A 116 17.27 -0.33 10.48
N GLU A 117 17.59 0.94 10.18
CA GLU A 117 18.91 1.38 9.67
C GLU A 117 19.36 0.67 8.37
N ILE A 118 18.42 0.12 7.62
CA ILE A 118 18.67 -0.54 6.33
C ILE A 118 18.14 0.29 5.16
N GLU A 119 18.77 0.12 4.00
CA GLU A 119 18.23 0.62 2.73
C GLU A 119 17.35 -0.43 2.07
N ILE A 120 16.20 0.01 1.55
CA ILE A 120 15.21 -0.82 0.85
C ILE A 120 15.35 -0.62 -0.65
N ASP A 121 15.55 -1.71 -1.37
CA ASP A 121 15.37 -1.76 -2.82
C ASP A 121 13.87 -1.72 -3.13
N ASN A 122 13.37 -0.52 -3.43
CA ASN A 122 11.98 -0.28 -3.79
C ASN A 122 11.56 -1.08 -5.04
N ARG A 123 12.47 -1.32 -6.00
CA ARG A 123 12.14 -2.10 -7.20
C ARG A 123 11.89 -3.56 -6.84
N LYS A 124 12.73 -4.12 -5.97
CA LYS A 124 12.54 -5.49 -5.47
C LYS A 124 11.20 -5.64 -4.75
N ILE A 125 10.83 -4.68 -3.90
CA ILE A 125 9.51 -4.69 -3.22
C ILE A 125 8.37 -4.64 -4.24
N ILE A 126 8.44 -3.77 -5.25
CA ILE A 126 7.40 -3.70 -6.30
C ILE A 126 7.28 -5.04 -7.03
N CYS A 127 8.40 -5.64 -7.46
CA CYS A 127 8.38 -6.91 -8.18
C CYS A 127 7.76 -8.04 -7.33
N GLU A 128 8.20 -8.20 -6.08
CA GLU A 128 7.67 -9.22 -5.17
C GLU A 128 6.18 -8.99 -4.87
N PHE A 129 5.78 -7.74 -4.66
CA PHE A 129 4.37 -7.38 -4.47
C PHE A 129 3.53 -7.74 -5.70
N CYS A 130 3.98 -7.36 -6.91
CA CYS A 130 3.26 -7.66 -8.15
C CYS A 130 3.04 -9.17 -8.34
N ASN A 131 4.09 -9.97 -8.11
CA ASN A 131 4.02 -11.43 -8.26
C ASN A 131 2.96 -12.07 -7.34
N GLU A 132 2.83 -11.58 -6.11
CA GLU A 132 1.84 -12.11 -5.16
C GLU A 132 0.44 -11.51 -5.35
N PHE A 133 0.37 -10.20 -5.58
CA PHE A 133 -0.89 -9.49 -5.77
C PHE A 133 -1.61 -9.93 -7.05
N GLU A 134 -0.88 -10.22 -8.13
CA GLU A 134 -1.45 -10.72 -9.37
C GLU A 134 -2.24 -12.02 -9.17
N LYS A 135 -1.72 -12.94 -8.33
CA LYS A 135 -2.40 -14.21 -8.02
C LYS A 135 -3.74 -13.96 -7.32
N LYS A 136 -3.74 -13.07 -6.32
CA LYS A 136 -4.90 -12.73 -5.50
C LYS A 136 -5.96 -11.94 -6.28
N ILE A 137 -5.54 -10.97 -7.07
CA ILE A 137 -6.49 -10.18 -7.85
C ILE A 137 -7.14 -11.03 -8.95
N LYS A 138 -6.38 -11.93 -9.59
CA LYS A 138 -6.93 -12.90 -10.53
C LYS A 138 -7.94 -13.81 -9.86
N SER A 139 -7.72 -14.32 -8.65
CA SER A 139 -8.71 -15.19 -8.00
C SER A 139 -10.03 -14.47 -7.67
N ARG A 140 -10.01 -13.15 -7.47
CA ARG A 140 -11.22 -12.35 -7.28
C ARG A 140 -11.92 -12.03 -8.60
N ILE A 141 -11.14 -11.57 -9.57
CA ILE A 141 -11.67 -10.95 -10.78
C ILE A 141 -11.89 -11.95 -11.90
N LYS A 142 -11.27 -13.16 -11.84
CA LYS A 142 -11.36 -14.17 -12.91
C LYS A 142 -12.80 -14.39 -13.40
N ASP A 143 -12.95 -13.80 -14.57
CA ASP A 143 -13.58 -14.14 -15.83
C ASP A 143 -15.01 -14.69 -15.85
N TYR A 144 -15.76 -14.09 -16.78
CA TYR A 144 -17.08 -14.43 -17.27
C TYR A 144 -17.20 -15.88 -17.73
#